data_AF-A0A8R2NTQ1-F1
#
_entry.id   AF-A0A8R2NTQ1-F1
#
_cell.length_a   1.000
_cell.length_b   1.000
_cell.length_c   1.000
_cell.angle_alpha   90.00
_cell.angle_beta   90.00
_cell.angle_gamma   90.00
#
_symmetry.space_group_name_H-M   'P 1'
#
loop_
_entity.id
_entity.type
_entity.pdbx_description
1 polymer ?
#
loop_
_entity_poly.entity_id
_entity_poly.type
_entity_poly.pdbx_seq_one_letter_code
_entity_poly.pdbx_strand_id
1 'polypeptide(L)'
;MVNIQQDESGNQQDWNEEDFIIEEELDPDIIRMMETDNRIRMLEIENIPFVQVPSVLPPITNSDQMCVVCTVSEKTHAFIPCGHIAVCGDCLVIHI
;
A
#
# COMPACT_ATOMS: atom_id res chain seq x y z
N MET A 1 15.03 -21.81 4.11
CA MET A 1 15.63 -21.44 5.42
C MET A 1 14.64 -21.92 6.46
N VAL A 2 14.98 -22.88 7.33
CA VAL A 2 13.96 -23.55 8.17
C VAL A 2 13.35 -22.57 9.18
N ASN A 3 12.03 -22.37 9.10
CA ASN A 3 11.29 -21.45 9.97
C ASN A 3 10.63 -22.25 11.11
N ILE A 4 11.20 -22.13 12.31
CA ILE A 4 10.75 -22.90 13.48
C ILE A 4 9.68 -22.10 14.23
N GLN A 5 8.43 -22.56 14.21
CA GLN A 5 7.36 -22.06 15.08
C GLN A 5 6.98 -23.15 16.09
N GLN A 6 7.05 -22.83 17.39
CA GLN A 6 6.68 -23.74 18.47
C GLN A 6 5.17 -23.67 18.69
N ASP A 7 4.49 -24.82 18.67
CA ASP A 7 3.09 -24.93 19.09
C ASP A 7 2.97 -24.96 20.63
N GLU A 8 1.77 -24.64 21.15
CA GLU A 8 1.49 -24.58 22.60
C GLU A 8 1.60 -25.95 23.31
N SER A 9 1.83 -27.03 22.55
CA SER A 9 2.08 -28.39 23.02
C SER A 9 3.57 -28.77 23.10
N GLY A 10 4.48 -27.85 22.74
CA GLY A 10 5.92 -28.08 22.78
C GLY A 10 6.45 -29.00 21.66
N ASN A 11 5.66 -29.22 20.61
CA ASN A 11 6.10 -29.97 19.45
C ASN A 11 6.74 -28.99 18.44
N GLN A 12 7.99 -29.25 18.08
CA GLN A 12 8.73 -28.41 17.14
C GLN A 12 8.33 -28.85 15.72
N GLN A 13 7.39 -28.15 15.11
CA GLN A 13 7.00 -28.42 13.73
C GLN A 13 8.08 -27.88 12.78
N ASP A 14 8.77 -28.81 12.13
CA ASP A 14 9.72 -28.55 11.04
C ASP A 14 8.95 -28.58 9.73
N TRP A 15 8.57 -27.40 9.23
CA TRP A 15 7.83 -27.28 7.97
C TRP A 15 8.81 -27.20 6.81
N ASN A 16 8.69 -28.14 5.88
CA ASN A 16 9.43 -28.12 4.64
C ASN A 16 8.74 -27.17 3.65
N GLU A 17 9.50 -26.23 3.09
CA GLU A 17 8.98 -25.27 2.09
C GLU A 17 8.46 -26.00 0.83
N GLU A 18 9.03 -27.18 0.51
CA GLU A 18 8.60 -28.00 -0.63
C GLU A 18 7.20 -28.59 -0.44
N ASP A 19 6.70 -28.71 0.80
CA ASP A 19 5.37 -29.26 1.07
C ASP A 19 4.24 -28.30 0.64
N PHE A 20 4.58 -27.06 0.31
CA PHE A 20 3.65 -26.04 -0.19
C PHE A 20 3.59 -25.97 -1.72
N ILE A 21 4.44 -26.71 -2.43
CA ILE A 21 4.47 -26.73 -3.88
C ILE A 21 3.51 -27.81 -4.38
N ILE A 22 2.51 -27.43 -5.17
CA ILE A 22 1.54 -28.36 -5.76
C ILE A 22 1.99 -28.85 -7.14
N GLU A 23 1.54 -30.04 -7.55
CA GLU A 23 1.96 -30.68 -8.81
C GLU A 23 1.67 -29.79 -10.04
N GLU A 24 0.58 -29.02 -9.99
CA GLU A 24 0.19 -28.09 -11.06
C GLU A 24 1.15 -26.90 -11.21
N GLU A 25 1.84 -26.49 -10.14
CA GLU A 25 2.85 -25.43 -10.19
C GLU A 25 4.15 -25.91 -10.84
N LEU A 26 4.38 -27.23 -10.89
CA LEU A 26 5.51 -27.84 -11.58
C LEU A 26 5.26 -28.07 -13.08
N ASP A 27 4.05 -27.78 -13.58
CA ASP A 27 3.75 -27.95 -15.00
C ASP A 27 4.68 -27.04 -15.84
N PRO A 28 5.37 -27.59 -16.87
CA PRO A 28 6.26 -26.81 -17.73
C PRO A 28 5.62 -25.55 -18.33
N ASP A 29 4.33 -25.59 -18.65
CA ASP A 29 3.62 -24.45 -19.23
C ASP A 29 3.37 -23.35 -18.19
N ILE A 30 3.05 -23.75 -16.95
CA ILE A 30 2.87 -22.83 -15.81
C ILE A 30 4.19 -22.14 -15.46
N ILE A 31 5.27 -22.91 -15.36
CA ILE A 31 6.62 -22.37 -15.11
C ILE A 31 6.98 -21.36 -16.20
N ARG A 32 6.80 -21.73 -17.47
CA ARG A 32 7.12 -20.86 -18.61
C ARG A 32 6.31 -19.56 -18.60
N MET A 33 5.03 -19.63 -18.21
CA MET A 33 4.18 -18.46 -18.06
C MET A 33 4.69 -17.55 -16.94
N MET A 34 4.94 -18.11 -15.76
CA MET A 34 5.45 -17.35 -14.59
C MET A 34 6.80 -16.69 -14.87
N GLU A 35 7.72 -17.39 -15.54
CA GLU A 35 9.01 -16.83 -15.96
C GLU A 35 8.86 -15.69 -16.96
N THR A 36 7.88 -15.79 -17.87
CA THR A 36 7.61 -14.75 -18.86
C THR A 36 7.05 -13.50 -18.18
N ASP A 37 6.08 -13.66 -17.29
CA ASP A 37 5.50 -12.55 -16.52
C ASP A 37 6.56 -11.86 -15.66
N ASN A 38 7.42 -12.63 -14.99
CA ASN A 38 8.52 -12.09 -14.20
C ASN A 38 9.47 -11.25 -15.07
N ARG A 39 9.79 -11.71 -16.27
CA ARG A 39 10.65 -10.97 -17.21
C ARG A 39 10.00 -9.67 -17.68
N ILE A 40 8.70 -9.70 -17.99
CA ILE A 40 7.94 -8.50 -18.38
C ILE A 40 7.94 -7.48 -17.25
N ARG A 41 7.63 -7.90 -16.02
CA ARG A 41 7.64 -7.01 -14.83
C ARG A 41 9.00 -6.38 -14.58
N MET A 42 10.09 -7.14 -14.76
CA MET A 42 11.44 -6.59 -14.64
C MET A 42 11.70 -5.50 -15.68
N LEU A 43 11.32 -5.74 -16.95
CA LEU A 43 11.44 -4.74 -18.01
C LEU A 43 10.58 -3.51 -17.73
N GLU A 44 9.35 -3.68 -17.23
CA GLU A 44 8.49 -2.56 -16.86
C GLU A 44 9.14 -1.69 -15.78
N ILE A 45 9.75 -2.30 -14.77
CA ILE A 45 10.47 -1.60 -13.69
C ILE A 45 11.69 -0.85 -14.23
N GLU A 46 12.48 -1.48 -15.09
CA GLU A 46 13.64 -0.85 -15.73
C GLU A 46 13.23 0.33 -16.63
N ASN A 47 12.04 0.26 -17.22
CA ASN A 47 11.51 1.30 -18.11
C ASN A 47 10.62 2.33 -17.39
N ILE A 48 10.57 2.35 -16.06
CA ILE A 48 9.87 3.41 -15.33
C ILE A 48 10.54 4.76 -15.66
N PRO A 49 9.81 5.72 -16.27
CA PRO A 49 10.40 7.00 -16.64
C PRO A 49 10.81 7.77 -15.38
N PHE A 50 12.06 8.22 -15.35
CA PHE A 50 12.51 9.09 -14.27
C PHE A 50 11.94 10.50 -14.48
N VAL A 51 11.01 10.90 -13.60
CA VAL A 51 10.48 12.27 -13.57
C VAL A 51 11.19 13.04 -12.46
N GLN A 52 11.88 14.12 -12.83
CA GLN A 52 12.51 15.02 -11.87
C GLN A 52 11.42 15.77 -11.08
N VAL A 53 11.28 15.45 -9.79
CA VAL A 53 10.43 16.22 -8.87
C VAL A 53 11.26 17.39 -8.33
N PRO A 54 10.70 18.61 -8.21
CA PRO A 54 11.40 19.71 -7.56
C PRO A 54 11.93 19.31 -6.18
N SER A 55 13.22 19.55 -5.93
CA SER A 55 13.86 19.24 -4.64
C SER A 55 13.32 20.09 -3.49
N VAL A 56 12.74 21.25 -3.83
CA VAL A 56 12.07 22.15 -2.90
C VAL A 56 10.61 22.18 -3.31
N LEU A 57 9.78 21.44 -2.57
CA LEU A 57 8.35 21.64 -2.60
C LEU A 57 8.06 23.05 -2.07
N PRO A 58 7.15 23.82 -2.70
CA PRO A 58 6.73 25.09 -2.13
C PRO A 58 6.22 24.85 -0.70
N PRO A 59 6.53 25.75 0.26
CA PRO A 59 5.96 25.63 1.59
C PRO A 59 4.44 25.60 1.43
N ILE A 60 3.82 24.54 1.96
CA ILE A 60 2.36 24.43 1.94
C ILE A 60 1.82 25.38 2.99
N THR A 61 1.76 26.66 2.66
CA THR A 61 1.22 27.69 3.54
C THR A 61 -0.26 27.40 3.77
N ASN A 62 -0.67 27.36 5.03
CA ASN A 62 -2.06 27.19 5.46
C ASN A 62 -2.78 25.86 5.13
N SER A 63 -2.16 24.84 4.51
CA SER A 63 -2.89 23.55 4.27
C SER A 63 -3.45 22.90 5.53
N ASP A 64 -2.75 23.05 6.65
CA ASP A 64 -3.22 22.54 7.94
C ASP A 64 -4.43 23.32 8.46
N GLN A 65 -4.66 24.56 8.01
CA GLN A 65 -5.79 25.39 8.42
C GLN A 65 -6.95 25.36 7.41
N MET A 66 -6.73 24.93 6.17
CA MET A 66 -7.75 24.97 5.11
C MET A 66 -8.54 23.66 5.01
N CYS A 67 -9.85 23.77 4.78
CA CYS A 67 -10.76 22.64 4.62
C CYS A 67 -10.21 21.65 3.58
N VAL A 68 -10.14 20.36 3.97
CA VAL A 68 -9.62 19.30 3.10
C VAL A 68 -10.51 18.99 1.89
N VAL A 69 -11.75 19.46 1.89
CA VAL A 69 -12.72 19.25 0.80
C VAL A 69 -12.63 20.38 -0.23
N CYS A 70 -12.83 21.63 0.20
CA CYS A 70 -12.88 22.77 -0.74
C CYS A 70 -11.55 23.49 -0.92
N THR A 71 -10.57 23.31 -0.03
CA THR A 71 -9.26 24.00 0.01
C THR A 71 -9.30 25.54 -0.01
N VAL A 72 -10.49 26.14 0.18
CA VAL A 72 -10.74 27.59 0.12
C VAL A 72 -11.04 28.22 1.48
N SER A 73 -11.73 27.50 2.38
CA SER A 73 -12.17 28.05 3.68
C SER A 73 -11.43 27.40 4.84
N GLU A 74 -11.29 28.10 5.97
CA GLU A 74 -10.66 27.55 7.17
C GLU A 74 -11.46 26.38 7.80
N LYS A 75 -10.74 25.41 8.37
CA LYS A 75 -11.29 24.28 9.12
C LYS A 75 -11.95 24.81 10.39
N THR A 76 -13.23 24.54 10.55
CA THR A 76 -14.03 24.99 11.70
C THR A 76 -14.67 23.82 12.46
N HIS A 77 -14.81 22.67 11.81
CA HIS A 77 -15.49 21.50 12.35
C HIS A 77 -14.64 20.25 12.13
N ALA A 78 -14.67 19.30 13.08
CA ALA A 78 -13.97 18.02 13.00
C ALA A 78 -14.96 16.85 13.09
N PHE A 79 -14.69 15.75 12.38
CA PHE A 79 -15.50 14.54 12.48
C PHE A 79 -15.09 13.70 13.70
N ILE A 80 -16.02 13.49 14.63
CA ILE A 80 -15.83 12.68 15.86
C ILE A 80 -16.27 11.23 15.59
N PRO A 81 -15.54 10.21 16.09
CA PRO A 81 -14.60 10.23 17.22
C PRO A 81 -13.13 10.52 16.89
N CYS A 82 -12.70 10.37 15.63
CA CYS A 82 -11.27 10.36 15.32
C CYS A 82 -10.65 11.76 15.17
N GLY A 83 -11.42 12.80 14.86
CA GLY A 83 -10.99 14.22 14.85
C GLY A 83 -9.92 14.59 13.79
N HIS A 84 -9.26 13.61 13.18
CA HIS A 84 -8.17 13.82 12.22
C HIS A 84 -8.62 14.46 10.90
N ILE A 85 -9.92 14.43 10.61
CA ILE A 85 -10.49 15.07 9.43
C ILE A 85 -11.31 16.28 9.90
N ALA A 86 -10.85 17.47 9.51
CA ALA A 86 -11.53 18.72 9.80
C ALA A 86 -11.84 19.50 8.51
N VAL A 87 -13.03 20.11 8.49
CA VAL A 87 -13.67 20.73 7.33
C VAL A 87 -14.26 22.10 7.70
N CYS A 88 -14.64 22.89 6.68
CA CYS A 88 -15.41 24.11 6.91
C CYS A 88 -16.91 23.79 7.13
N GLY A 89 -17.68 24.77 7.62
CA GLY A 89 -19.12 24.62 7.85
C GLY A 89 -19.92 24.27 6.59
N ASP A 90 -19.57 24.84 5.44
CA ASP A 90 -20.28 24.56 4.18
C ASP A 90 -20.07 23.12 3.72
N CYS A 91 -18.83 22.62 3.79
CA CYS A 91 -18.54 21.22 3.45
C CYS A 91 -19.08 20.24 4.49
N LEU A 92 -19.25 20.64 5.74
CA LEU A 92 -19.92 19.80 6.73
C LEU A 92 -21.36 19.51 6.34
N VAL A 93 -22.10 20.52 5.85
CA VAL A 93 -23.52 20.40 5.46
C VAL A 93 -23.71 19.55 4.21
N ILE A 94 -22.75 19.53 3.30
CA ILE A 94 -22.80 18.71 2.06
C ILE A 94 -22.49 17.23 2.32
N HIS A 95 -21.75 16.93 3.39
CA HIS A 95 -21.24 15.58 3.70
C HIS A 95 -21.88 14.91 4.93
N ILE A 96 -23.01 15.45 5.41
CA ILE A 96 -23.90 14.86 6.43
C ILE A 96 -25.24 14.51 5.78
#